data_AF-A0A835Z3A8-F1
#
_entry.id   AF-A0A835Z3A8-F1
#
_cell.length_a   1.000
_cell.length_b   1.000
_cell.length_c   1.000
_cell.angle_alpha   90.00
_cell.angle_beta   90.00
_cell.angle_gamma   90.00
#
_symmetry.space_group_name_H-M   'P 1'
#
loop_
_entity.id
_entity.type
_entity.pdbx_description
1 polymer ?
#
loop_
_entity_poly.entity_id
_entity_poly.type
_entity_poly.pdbx_seq_one_letter_code
_entity_poly.pdbx_strand_id
1 'polypeptide(L)'
;MAQAEVAAAALCTHSDGVSLSPAMTKKAARRWPAVLAAVVAGALMVLALTSNVRSSRSSLSRVDTVMDESRQLPSARSLAASRKAKPSKKIKPTIGVSMGSMAIDDREKQVGAHIPIAMTFQPCMNVLKTWDDEIVRRQKLGHEIVLVLEFNETSKKVKALDLVLSGFYDKKLRKIGRRFGRMKKHRVWVRILHEFNSDWYPWGTFKEGNSIPKFKQAYRYIVKRLRKHGAGDNIKFQLSYNARSSGGDKIDFSKWWPGDAYVDMIMITAYNRAGTLEGTEKPFQQFAEFFPESYKRVAALHPTKPIGISEAGSTDAKGAQAKADWYYNMFKTLKESHAFPRLAQVNFFLEDKIYDWRLDTREEQTRFGDGMRLLGYKAIKRDGES
;
A
#
# COMPACT_ATOMS: atom_id res chain seq x y z
N MET A 1 2.14 3.08 36.97
CA MET A 1 3.36 3.90 37.02
C MET A 1 4.51 2.94 37.25
N ALA A 2 5.51 2.75 36.39
CA ALA A 2 5.88 3.41 35.14
C ALA A 2 6.52 2.34 34.22
N GLN A 3 6.12 2.33 32.95
CA GLN A 3 6.81 1.68 31.84
C GLN A 3 6.92 2.76 30.77
N ALA A 4 8.13 3.24 30.49
CA ALA A 4 8.51 3.91 29.25
C ALA A 4 9.96 4.40 29.41
N GLU A 5 10.92 3.61 28.93
CA GLU A 5 12.22 4.13 28.49
C GLU A 5 12.94 3.01 27.75
N VAL A 6 13.13 3.20 26.44
CA VAL A 6 14.33 2.94 25.62
C VAL A 6 13.85 2.92 24.16
N ALA A 7 13.92 4.09 23.49
CA ALA A 7 14.07 4.23 22.04
C ALA A 7 14.12 5.72 21.65
N ALA A 8 15.28 6.35 21.83
CA ALA A 8 15.63 7.58 21.13
C ALA A 8 17.15 7.78 21.21
N ALA A 9 17.89 7.23 20.26
CA ALA A 9 19.27 7.63 20.01
C ALA A 9 19.53 7.62 18.49
N ALA A 10 20.34 8.59 18.07
CA ALA A 10 20.82 8.86 16.72
C ALA A 10 19.85 9.60 15.78
N LEU A 11 19.72 10.92 16.00
CA LEU A 11 19.69 11.91 14.92
C LEU A 11 20.24 13.24 15.46
N CYS A 12 21.10 13.87 14.66
CA CYS A 12 21.73 15.19 14.78
C CYS A 12 23.10 15.27 15.50
N THR A 13 24.16 15.28 14.69
CA THR A 13 25.27 16.23 14.87
C THR A 13 25.55 16.95 13.54
N HIS A 14 26.01 18.20 13.67
CA HIS A 14 26.41 19.20 12.67
C HIS A 14 25.41 20.36 12.49
N SER A 15 25.51 21.30 13.43
CA SER A 15 25.19 22.72 13.25
C SER A 15 26.51 23.49 13.26
N ASP A 16 26.88 24.12 12.14
CA ASP A 16 27.82 25.24 12.16
C ASP A 16 27.08 26.49 12.59
N GLY A 17 27.61 27.13 13.63
CA GLY A 17 27.07 28.33 14.22
C GLY A 17 27.52 29.60 13.50
N VAL A 18 26.63 30.59 13.47
CA VAL A 18 27.00 31.99 13.56
C VAL A 18 26.01 32.67 14.50
N SER A 19 26.53 33.21 15.60
CA SER A 19 25.81 34.04 16.58
C SER A 19 25.71 35.48 16.10
N LEU A 20 24.59 36.16 16.34
CA LEU A 20 24.57 37.60 16.66
C LEU A 20 23.46 37.89 17.70
N SER A 21 23.78 38.82 18.59
CA SER A 21 23.19 39.06 19.91
C SER A 21 21.96 40.00 19.90
N PRO A 22 21.26 40.18 21.05
CA PRO A 22 19.96 40.85 21.15
C PRO A 22 20.08 42.30 21.65
N ALA A 23 19.26 43.22 21.13
CA ALA A 23 19.13 44.55 21.72
C ALA A 23 17.78 45.25 21.44
N MET A 24 17.13 45.65 22.55
CA MET A 24 16.35 46.90 22.76
C MET A 24 14.84 46.96 22.45
N THR A 25 14.09 46.66 23.53
CA THR A 25 12.95 47.36 24.13
C THR A 25 12.41 48.68 23.55
N LYS A 26 11.07 48.67 23.34
CA LYS A 26 10.04 49.66 23.75
C LYS A 26 10.36 51.17 23.67
N LYS A 27 9.76 51.86 22.68
CA LYS A 27 8.86 53.01 22.90
C LYS A 27 8.18 53.43 21.58
N ALA A 28 6.84 53.48 21.60
CA ALA A 28 5.99 54.55 21.06
C ALA A 28 4.65 53.98 20.57
N ALA A 29 3.70 53.92 21.49
CA ALA A 29 2.29 53.92 21.17
C ALA A 29 1.91 55.29 20.60
N ARG A 30 1.29 55.32 19.40
CA ARG A 30 0.13 56.15 19.05
C ARG A 30 -0.15 56.09 17.54
N ARG A 31 -1.41 55.71 17.22
CA ARG A 31 -2.22 55.99 16.01
C ARG A 31 -2.71 54.74 15.26
N TRP A 32 -3.88 54.28 15.68
CA TRP A 32 -4.94 53.66 14.86
C TRP A 32 -5.91 54.78 14.43
N PRO A 33 -6.79 54.65 13.39
CA PRO A 33 -7.47 53.40 13.00
C PRO A 33 -7.67 53.14 11.49
N ALA A 34 -7.67 51.86 11.10
CA ALA A 34 -8.31 51.40 9.86
C ALA A 34 -8.59 49.89 9.83
N VAL A 35 -9.24 49.31 10.84
CA VAL A 35 -9.99 48.03 10.67
C VAL A 35 -11.14 47.99 11.69
N LEU A 36 -12.24 48.67 11.38
CA LEU A 36 -13.53 48.48 12.06
C LEU A 36 -14.66 48.55 11.03
N ALA A 37 -14.52 47.76 9.96
CA ALA A 37 -15.45 47.66 8.85
C ALA A 37 -15.75 46.20 8.42
N ALA A 38 -15.58 45.22 9.33
CA ALA A 38 -15.78 43.80 8.98
C ALA A 38 -16.54 42.97 10.03
N VAL A 39 -17.31 43.60 10.93
CA VAL A 39 -18.13 42.89 11.94
C VAL A 39 -19.64 43.19 11.85
N VAL A 40 -20.11 43.98 10.87
CA VAL A 40 -21.56 44.30 10.74
C VAL A 40 -22.23 43.79 9.44
N ALA A 41 -21.49 43.12 8.54
CA ALA A 41 -22.06 42.65 7.26
C ALA A 41 -22.47 41.15 7.23
N GLY A 42 -22.56 40.48 8.38
CA GLY A 42 -22.86 39.04 8.47
C GLY A 42 -24.23 38.65 9.04
N ALA A 43 -25.06 39.62 9.42
CA ALA A 43 -26.32 39.38 10.15
C ALA A 43 -27.60 39.76 9.38
N LEU A 44 -27.51 40.03 8.06
CA LEU A 44 -28.66 40.36 7.20
C LEU A 44 -28.73 39.45 5.96
N MET A 45 -28.45 38.16 6.14
CA MET A 45 -28.66 37.11 5.12
C MET A 45 -29.41 35.91 5.68
N VAL A 46 -30.28 36.15 6.66
CA VAL A 46 -31.28 35.21 7.18
C VAL A 46 -32.58 35.99 7.35
N LEU A 47 -33.26 36.31 6.23
CA LEU A 47 -34.66 36.76 6.12
C LEU A 47 -34.91 37.40 4.73
N ALA A 48 -34.63 36.66 3.66
CA ALA A 48 -35.11 37.01 2.31
C ALA A 48 -34.94 35.80 1.40
N LEU A 49 -35.76 34.75 1.58
CA LEU A 49 -36.08 33.74 0.56
C LEU A 49 -37.30 32.91 1.04
N THR A 50 -38.32 33.59 1.54
CA THR A 50 -39.66 33.05 1.79
C THR A 50 -40.70 34.06 1.31
N SER A 51 -40.85 34.19 -0.01
CA SER A 51 -42.12 34.63 -0.65
C SER A 51 -41.99 34.57 -2.17
N ASN A 52 -43.07 34.12 -2.82
CA ASN A 52 -43.33 34.12 -4.25
C ASN A 52 -42.51 33.18 -5.15
N VAL A 53 -43.04 31.98 -5.42
CA VAL A 53 -43.75 31.74 -6.70
C VAL A 53 -44.92 30.78 -6.44
N ARG A 54 -46.14 31.30 -6.62
CA ARG A 54 -47.41 30.58 -6.63
C ARG A 54 -48.02 30.76 -8.03
N SER A 55 -47.87 29.77 -8.88
CA SER A 55 -48.70 29.38 -10.04
C SER A 55 -47.84 28.41 -10.85
N SER A 56 -48.23 27.17 -11.11
CA SER A 56 -49.48 26.74 -11.72
C SER A 56 -49.84 25.31 -11.27
N ARG A 57 -51.14 25.06 -11.20
CA ARG A 57 -51.76 23.76 -10.95
C ARG A 57 -51.66 22.90 -12.22
N SER A 58 -51.14 21.69 -12.12
CA SER A 58 -51.67 20.53 -12.87
C SER A 58 -51.06 19.21 -12.37
N SER A 59 -51.94 18.22 -12.14
CA SER A 59 -51.66 16.79 -11.91
C SER A 59 -51.20 16.36 -10.51
N LEU A 60 -52.16 16.35 -9.58
CA LEU A 60 -52.20 15.42 -8.46
C LEU A 60 -52.64 14.04 -8.98
N SER A 61 -51.71 13.10 -9.10
CA SER A 61 -51.96 11.65 -8.97
C SER A 61 -50.63 10.91 -9.00
N ARG A 62 -50.46 9.92 -8.11
CA ARG A 62 -49.25 9.08 -7.86
C ARG A 62 -48.35 9.56 -6.72
N VAL A 63 -48.93 9.57 -5.52
CA VAL A 63 -48.19 9.15 -4.32
C VAL A 63 -48.61 7.70 -4.10
N ASP A 64 -47.75 6.79 -4.54
CA ASP A 64 -47.59 5.40 -4.08
C ASP A 64 -46.52 4.78 -4.97
N THR A 65 -45.70 3.89 -4.41
CA THR A 65 -44.62 3.11 -5.07
C THR A 65 -43.23 3.76 -5.09
N VAL A 66 -42.52 3.75 -3.95
CA VAL A 66 -41.09 3.34 -3.88
C VAL A 66 -40.80 2.79 -2.48
N MET A 67 -41.32 1.61 -2.19
CA MET A 67 -40.82 0.69 -1.15
C MET A 67 -40.98 -0.71 -1.75
N ASP A 68 -39.97 -1.55 -1.56
CA ASP A 68 -39.86 -2.95 -1.99
C ASP A 68 -39.24 -3.23 -3.38
N GLU A 69 -37.90 -3.21 -3.41
CA GLU A 69 -37.13 -4.15 -4.23
C GLU A 69 -36.12 -4.88 -3.35
N SER A 70 -36.64 -5.72 -2.45
CA SER A 70 -35.87 -6.76 -1.77
C SER A 70 -36.07 -8.11 -2.49
N ARG A 71 -35.68 -8.19 -3.77
CA ARG A 71 -35.77 -9.46 -4.53
C ARG A 71 -34.53 -10.34 -4.33
N GLN A 72 -34.76 -11.33 -3.46
CA GLN A 72 -34.36 -12.74 -3.60
C GLN A 72 -32.86 -13.08 -3.61
N LEU A 73 -32.32 -13.27 -2.39
CA LEU A 73 -31.22 -14.19 -2.16
C LEU A 73 -31.68 -15.63 -2.45
N PRO A 74 -30.89 -16.49 -3.12
CA PRO A 74 -31.27 -17.89 -3.30
C PRO A 74 -31.33 -18.61 -1.95
N SER A 75 -32.42 -19.34 -1.71
CA SER A 75 -32.58 -20.21 -0.54
C SER A 75 -31.49 -21.29 -0.45
N ALA A 76 -31.19 -21.72 0.78
CA ALA A 76 -30.10 -22.62 1.15
C ALA A 76 -30.22 -24.09 0.66
N ARG A 77 -30.85 -24.34 -0.50
CA ARG A 77 -31.12 -25.70 -1.02
C ARG A 77 -30.62 -25.98 -2.44
N SER A 78 -29.66 -25.22 -2.97
CA SER A 78 -28.94 -25.58 -4.21
C SER A 78 -27.46 -25.97 -4.02
N LEU A 79 -27.00 -26.09 -2.77
CA LEU A 79 -25.66 -26.59 -2.42
C LEU A 79 -25.61 -28.12 -2.40
N ALA A 80 -25.88 -28.77 -3.53
CA ALA A 80 -25.64 -30.21 -3.70
C ALA A 80 -25.44 -30.60 -5.16
N ALA A 81 -24.39 -30.05 -5.78
CA ALA A 81 -23.78 -30.64 -6.97
C ALA A 81 -22.28 -30.32 -6.95
N SER A 82 -21.52 -31.12 -6.20
CA SER A 82 -20.06 -31.18 -6.32
C SER A 82 -19.71 -31.74 -7.68
N ARG A 83 -19.72 -30.88 -8.71
CA ARG A 83 -18.90 -31.12 -9.89
C ARG A 83 -17.45 -31.05 -9.41
N LYS A 84 -16.71 -32.16 -9.48
CA LYS A 84 -15.25 -32.17 -9.33
C LYS A 84 -14.70 -31.03 -10.20
N ALA A 85 -14.33 -29.92 -9.57
CA ALA A 85 -13.79 -28.77 -10.28
C ALA A 85 -12.54 -29.26 -11.02
N LYS A 86 -12.49 -29.06 -12.35
CA LYS A 86 -11.24 -29.29 -13.09
C LYS A 86 -10.13 -28.53 -12.36
N PRO A 87 -8.96 -29.13 -12.10
CA PRO A 87 -7.88 -28.45 -11.41
C PRO A 87 -7.61 -27.13 -12.14
N SER A 88 -7.76 -26.02 -11.43
CA SER A 88 -7.53 -24.69 -11.99
C SER A 88 -6.10 -24.65 -12.51
N LYS A 89 -5.92 -24.21 -13.78
CA LYS A 89 -4.59 -24.06 -14.38
C LYS A 89 -3.70 -23.27 -13.40
N LYS A 90 -2.59 -23.87 -12.99
CA LYS A 90 -1.69 -23.26 -12.01
C LYS A 90 -1.20 -21.91 -12.55
N ILE A 91 -1.44 -20.86 -11.77
CA ILE A 91 -0.98 -19.51 -12.10
C ILE A 91 0.52 -19.44 -11.81
N LYS A 92 1.32 -19.06 -12.80
CA LYS A 92 2.70 -18.64 -12.58
C LYS A 92 2.66 -17.24 -11.97
N PRO A 93 3.08 -17.04 -10.71
CA PRO A 93 3.05 -15.71 -10.11
C PRO A 93 4.07 -14.80 -10.79
N THR A 94 3.67 -13.56 -11.09
CA THR A 94 4.58 -12.51 -11.57
C THR A 94 5.48 -12.08 -10.42
N ILE A 95 6.80 -12.09 -10.65
CA ILE A 95 7.77 -11.72 -9.61
C ILE A 95 8.14 -10.26 -9.71
N GLY A 96 8.20 -9.59 -8.56
CA GLY A 96 8.75 -8.26 -8.41
C GLY A 96 9.79 -8.17 -7.31
N VAL A 97 10.56 -7.10 -7.35
CA VAL A 97 11.52 -6.77 -6.31
C VAL A 97 11.40 -5.30 -5.93
N SER A 98 11.58 -4.97 -4.67
CA SER A 98 11.77 -3.59 -4.24
C SER A 98 13.13 -3.11 -4.70
N MET A 99 13.16 -1.88 -5.17
CA MET A 99 14.32 -1.37 -5.89
C MET A 99 15.36 -0.73 -4.98
N GLY A 100 14.94 -0.18 -3.82
CA GLY A 100 15.84 0.61 -2.99
C GLY A 100 16.55 1.69 -3.81
N SER A 101 17.88 1.71 -3.71
CA SER A 101 18.77 2.58 -4.49
C SER A 101 19.26 1.97 -5.81
N MET A 102 18.97 0.70 -6.09
CA MET A 102 19.46 -0.02 -7.26
C MET A 102 18.51 0.16 -8.47
N ALA A 103 19.05 0.19 -9.68
CA ALA A 103 18.25 0.14 -10.90
C ALA A 103 17.81 -1.30 -11.23
N ILE A 104 16.71 -1.47 -11.98
CA ILE A 104 16.11 -2.79 -12.22
C ILE A 104 17.00 -3.69 -13.07
N ASP A 105 17.66 -3.13 -14.07
CA ASP A 105 18.62 -3.82 -14.93
C ASP A 105 19.87 -4.26 -14.17
N ASP A 106 20.38 -3.45 -13.23
CA ASP A 106 21.48 -3.87 -12.37
C ASP A 106 21.05 -4.98 -11.41
N ARG A 107 19.80 -4.93 -10.93
CA ARG A 107 19.24 -6.04 -10.13
C ARG A 107 19.10 -7.32 -10.95
N GLU A 108 18.69 -7.23 -12.22
CA GLU A 108 18.60 -8.37 -13.12
C GLU A 108 19.96 -9.01 -13.39
N LYS A 109 21.03 -8.21 -13.56
CA LYS A 109 22.41 -8.70 -13.67
C LYS A 109 22.89 -9.33 -12.36
N GLN A 110 22.55 -8.74 -11.21
CA GLN A 110 22.90 -9.28 -9.89
C GLN A 110 22.37 -10.71 -9.73
N VAL A 111 21.09 -10.95 -10.06
CA VAL A 111 20.45 -12.27 -9.89
C VAL A 111 20.54 -13.17 -11.13
N GLY A 112 20.91 -12.63 -12.30
CA GLY A 112 21.03 -13.38 -13.55
C GLY A 112 19.70 -13.85 -14.13
N ALA A 113 18.62 -13.09 -13.93
CA ALA A 113 17.28 -13.41 -14.43
C ALA A 113 16.45 -12.14 -14.66
N HIS A 114 15.54 -12.18 -15.64
CA HIS A 114 14.61 -11.09 -15.93
C HIS A 114 13.58 -10.94 -14.81
N ILE A 115 13.38 -9.70 -14.33
CA ILE A 115 12.47 -9.34 -13.24
C ILE A 115 11.31 -8.53 -13.83
N PRO A 116 10.09 -9.09 -13.91
CA PRO A 116 8.97 -8.41 -14.57
C PRO A 116 8.45 -7.15 -13.87
N ILE A 117 8.51 -7.11 -12.53
CA ILE A 117 7.93 -6.02 -11.73
C ILE A 117 9.02 -5.30 -10.95
N ALA A 118 9.03 -3.98 -11.07
CA ALA A 118 9.87 -3.12 -10.26
C ALA A 118 9.00 -2.37 -9.23
N MET A 119 9.19 -2.68 -7.93
CA MET A 119 8.43 -2.12 -6.81
C MET A 119 9.17 -0.96 -6.14
N THR A 120 8.44 0.07 -5.70
CA THR A 120 9.02 1.26 -5.06
C THR A 120 8.13 1.85 -3.99
N PHE A 121 8.75 2.52 -3.02
CA PHE A 121 8.07 3.28 -1.97
C PHE A 121 8.31 4.75 -2.21
N GLN A 122 7.22 5.52 -2.30
CA GLN A 122 7.30 6.95 -2.57
C GLN A 122 6.31 7.73 -1.70
N PRO A 123 6.77 8.77 -0.99
CA PRO A 123 5.88 9.73 -0.36
C PRO A 123 4.99 10.39 -1.42
N CYS A 124 3.69 10.48 -1.14
CA CYS A 124 2.70 11.03 -2.05
C CYS A 124 3.10 12.42 -2.54
N MET A 125 3.63 13.27 -1.65
CA MET A 125 4.00 14.63 -2.00
C MET A 125 5.20 14.73 -2.94
N ASN A 126 6.07 13.73 -3.01
CA ASN A 126 7.33 13.80 -3.74
C ASN A 126 7.44 12.84 -4.94
N VAL A 127 6.56 11.85 -5.08
CA VAL A 127 6.64 10.78 -6.11
C VAL A 127 6.99 11.24 -7.53
N LEU A 128 6.37 12.32 -8.04
CA LEU A 128 6.62 12.80 -9.41
C LEU A 128 7.89 13.64 -9.56
N LYS A 129 8.53 14.04 -8.46
CA LYS A 129 9.81 14.76 -8.51
C LYS A 129 10.98 13.79 -8.46
N THR A 130 10.86 12.78 -7.62
CA THR A 130 11.94 11.83 -7.34
C THR A 130 12.09 10.78 -8.43
N TRP A 131 11.00 10.47 -9.16
CA TRP A 131 10.91 9.20 -9.86
C TRP A 131 10.28 9.24 -11.25
N ASP A 132 10.03 10.42 -11.83
CA ASP A 132 9.38 10.48 -13.14
C ASP A 132 10.25 9.90 -14.27
N ASP A 133 11.56 10.16 -14.23
CA ASP A 133 12.52 9.61 -15.19
C ASP A 133 12.63 8.08 -15.08
N GLU A 134 12.59 7.56 -13.86
CA GLU A 134 12.63 6.11 -13.61
C GLU A 134 11.34 5.42 -14.07
N ILE A 135 10.18 6.08 -13.92
CA ILE A 135 8.91 5.62 -14.51
C ILE A 135 9.03 5.55 -16.04
N VAL A 136 9.62 6.57 -16.68
CA VAL A 136 9.85 6.58 -18.14
C VAL A 136 10.81 5.45 -18.55
N ARG A 137 11.91 5.26 -17.81
CA ARG A 137 12.89 4.21 -18.06
C ARG A 137 12.24 2.82 -18.00
N ARG A 138 11.47 2.52 -16.95
CA ARG A 138 10.77 1.23 -16.79
C ARG A 138 9.78 0.96 -17.90
N GLN A 139 9.04 1.98 -18.31
CA GLN A 139 8.15 1.91 -19.45
C GLN A 139 8.91 1.55 -20.74
N LYS A 140 10.12 2.10 -20.95
CA LYS A 140 10.96 1.73 -22.11
C LYS A 140 11.47 0.29 -22.02
N LEU A 141 11.83 -0.17 -20.83
CA LEU A 141 12.35 -1.53 -20.58
C LEU A 141 11.26 -2.61 -20.49
N GLY A 142 9.98 -2.22 -20.41
CA GLY A 142 8.86 -3.16 -20.42
C GLY A 142 8.46 -3.70 -19.05
N HIS A 143 8.98 -3.17 -17.95
CA HIS A 143 8.61 -3.62 -16.61
C HIS A 143 7.23 -3.11 -16.19
N GLU A 144 6.47 -3.93 -15.46
CA GLU A 144 5.34 -3.46 -14.68
C GLU A 144 5.84 -2.69 -13.44
N ILE A 145 5.03 -1.75 -12.97
CA ILE A 145 5.37 -0.93 -11.80
C ILE A 145 4.41 -1.28 -10.66
N VAL A 146 4.96 -1.55 -9.48
CA VAL A 146 4.24 -1.49 -8.22
C VAL A 146 4.68 -0.23 -7.48
N LEU A 147 3.79 0.76 -7.41
CA LEU A 147 3.99 1.98 -6.64
C LEU A 147 3.33 1.84 -5.27
N VAL A 148 4.14 1.77 -4.23
CA VAL A 148 3.71 1.95 -2.85
C VAL A 148 3.68 3.45 -2.54
N LEU A 149 2.48 3.99 -2.40
CA LEU A 149 2.26 5.43 -2.21
C LEU A 149 1.98 5.73 -0.73
N GLU A 150 2.89 6.45 -0.11
CA GLU A 150 2.89 6.71 1.33
C GLU A 150 2.35 8.11 1.68
N PHE A 151 1.67 8.22 2.81
CA PHE A 151 1.00 9.45 3.28
C PHE A 151 1.60 9.87 4.63
N ASN A 152 2.81 10.41 4.57
CA ASN A 152 3.71 10.56 5.72
C ASN A 152 3.67 11.96 6.35
N GLU A 153 2.91 12.91 5.81
CA GLU A 153 2.85 14.32 6.22
C GLU A 153 2.05 14.52 7.53
N THR A 154 2.25 13.64 8.50
CA THR A 154 1.52 13.54 9.77
C THR A 154 2.32 14.12 10.94
N SER A 155 1.65 14.41 12.06
CA SER A 155 2.27 14.73 13.34
C SER A 155 1.41 14.21 14.49
N LYS A 156 1.81 14.46 15.75
CA LYS A 156 0.97 14.11 16.93
C LYS A 156 -0.45 14.70 16.82
N LYS A 157 -0.57 15.92 16.31
CA LYS A 157 -1.84 16.66 16.17
C LYS A 157 -2.56 16.41 14.84
N VAL A 158 -1.84 15.98 13.81
CA VAL A 158 -2.35 15.88 12.44
C VAL A 158 -2.30 14.41 12.00
N LYS A 159 -3.44 13.73 12.00
CA LYS A 159 -3.52 12.29 11.68
C LYS A 159 -3.53 12.06 10.17
N ALA A 160 -2.84 11.02 9.70
CA ALA A 160 -2.68 10.75 8.28
C ALA A 160 -4.01 10.52 7.55
N LEU A 161 -4.94 9.74 8.13
CA LEU A 161 -6.25 9.50 7.52
C LEU A 161 -7.11 10.76 7.46
N ASP A 162 -7.00 11.66 8.46
CA ASP A 162 -7.74 12.92 8.46
C ASP A 162 -7.21 13.88 7.38
N LEU A 163 -5.89 13.92 7.13
CA LEU A 163 -5.32 14.66 5.99
C LEU A 163 -5.77 14.12 4.64
N VAL A 164 -5.89 12.80 4.51
CA VAL A 164 -6.44 12.19 3.29
C VAL A 164 -7.87 12.66 3.08
N LEU A 165 -8.70 12.60 4.13
CA LEU A 165 -10.13 12.92 4.06
C LEU A 165 -10.41 14.43 3.95
N SER A 166 -9.51 15.29 4.42
CA SER A 166 -9.63 16.76 4.24
C SER A 166 -9.30 17.22 2.81
N GLY A 167 -8.79 16.33 1.97
CA GLY A 167 -8.39 16.65 0.60
C GLY A 167 -7.03 17.31 0.47
N PHE A 168 -6.20 17.32 1.53
CA PHE A 168 -4.84 17.88 1.51
C PHE A 168 -4.01 17.36 0.32
N TYR A 169 -4.15 16.07 -0.01
CA TYR A 169 -3.42 15.43 -1.11
C TYR A 169 -4.08 15.58 -2.48
N ASP A 170 -5.28 16.18 -2.61
CA ASP A 170 -6.07 16.17 -3.86
C ASP A 170 -5.30 16.75 -5.05
N LYS A 171 -4.59 17.88 -4.85
CA LYS A 171 -3.78 18.50 -5.90
C LYS A 171 -2.70 17.55 -6.41
N LYS A 172 -2.12 16.75 -5.52
CA LYS A 172 -1.04 15.80 -5.82
C LYS A 172 -1.59 14.52 -6.44
N LEU A 173 -2.65 13.93 -5.88
CA LEU A 173 -3.35 12.77 -6.43
C LEU A 173 -3.85 13.04 -7.86
N ARG A 174 -4.32 14.26 -8.16
CA ARG A 174 -4.67 14.67 -9.53
C ARG A 174 -3.49 14.63 -10.48
N LYS A 175 -2.30 15.10 -10.06
CA LYS A 175 -1.09 15.05 -10.90
C LYS A 175 -0.65 13.60 -11.13
N ILE A 176 -0.65 12.78 -10.09
CA ILE A 176 -0.31 11.35 -10.15
C ILE A 176 -1.26 10.61 -11.11
N GLY A 177 -2.58 10.76 -10.91
CA GLY A 177 -3.59 10.12 -11.76
C GLY A 177 -3.44 10.49 -13.25
N ARG A 178 -3.19 11.77 -13.55
CA ARG A 178 -2.94 12.22 -14.94
C ARG A 178 -1.66 11.65 -15.52
N ARG A 179 -0.60 11.53 -14.71
CA ARG A 179 0.70 10.99 -15.18
C ARG A 179 0.59 9.52 -15.57
N PHE A 180 -0.05 8.71 -14.73
CA PHE A 180 -0.25 7.29 -15.01
C PHE A 180 -1.32 7.04 -16.06
N GLY A 181 -2.34 7.90 -16.16
CA GLY A 181 -3.29 7.86 -17.27
C GLY A 181 -2.66 7.99 -18.66
N ARG A 182 -1.51 8.68 -18.76
CA ARG A 182 -0.75 8.81 -20.01
C ARG A 182 0.10 7.58 -20.35
N MET A 183 0.28 6.64 -19.42
CA MET A 183 1.04 5.41 -19.64
C MET A 183 0.17 4.36 -20.34
N LYS A 184 -0.06 4.51 -21.65
CA LYS A 184 -1.00 3.66 -22.41
C LYS A 184 -0.56 2.19 -22.61
N LYS A 185 0.64 1.78 -22.18
CA LYS A 185 1.21 0.45 -22.47
C LYS A 185 1.60 -0.38 -21.24
N HIS A 186 1.61 0.21 -20.04
CA HIS A 186 2.08 -0.48 -18.84
C HIS A 186 1.05 -0.35 -17.74
N ARG A 187 0.71 -1.50 -17.15
CA ARG A 187 -0.12 -1.56 -15.95
C ARG A 187 0.69 -0.98 -14.78
N VAL A 188 0.07 -0.09 -14.02
CA VAL A 188 0.61 0.41 -12.76
C VAL A 188 -0.24 -0.17 -11.63
N TRP A 189 0.37 -1.00 -10.81
CA TRP A 189 -0.20 -1.39 -9.53
C TRP A 189 0.09 -0.28 -8.52
N VAL A 190 -0.95 0.19 -7.84
CA VAL A 190 -0.82 1.17 -6.76
C VAL A 190 -1.24 0.52 -5.46
N ARG A 191 -0.33 0.56 -4.49
CA ARG A 191 -0.51 0.06 -3.13
C ARG A 191 -0.53 1.27 -2.20
N ILE A 192 -1.69 1.57 -1.64
CA ILE A 192 -1.92 2.71 -0.76
C ILE A 192 -2.22 2.22 0.64
N LEU A 193 -1.84 3.02 1.65
CA LEU A 193 -2.18 2.77 3.06
C LEU A 193 -1.88 1.31 3.47
N HIS A 194 -0.72 0.77 3.09
CA HIS A 194 -0.39 -0.64 3.31
C HIS A 194 -0.25 -0.99 4.79
N GLU A 195 -0.47 -2.26 5.11
CA GLU A 195 -0.37 -2.79 6.48
C GLU A 195 -1.24 -2.01 7.48
N PHE A 196 -2.40 -1.57 7.01
CA PHE A 196 -3.38 -0.80 7.79
C PHE A 196 -3.92 -1.56 9.01
N ASN A 197 -3.78 -2.89 9.06
CA ASN A 197 -4.22 -3.74 10.18
C ASN A 197 -3.22 -3.76 11.33
N SER A 198 -2.34 -2.76 11.40
CA SER A 198 -1.29 -2.62 12.41
C SER A 198 -1.23 -1.21 13.03
N ASP A 199 -0.21 -0.93 13.84
CA ASP A 199 -0.01 0.30 14.62
C ASP A 199 1.30 1.07 14.31
N TRP A 200 2.20 0.52 13.49
CA TRP A 200 3.47 1.18 13.16
C TRP A 200 3.31 2.33 12.16
N TYR A 201 2.46 2.18 11.14
CA TYR A 201 2.23 3.24 10.16
C TYR A 201 1.29 4.35 10.65
N PRO A 202 1.47 5.62 10.22
CA PRO A 202 0.58 6.73 10.55
C PRO A 202 -0.90 6.52 10.20
N TRP A 203 -1.18 5.68 9.20
CA TRP A 203 -2.53 5.29 8.76
C TRP A 203 -3.01 3.96 9.34
N GLY A 204 -2.20 3.29 10.17
CA GLY A 204 -2.55 2.04 10.83
C GLY A 204 -3.80 2.20 11.69
N THR A 205 -4.73 1.26 11.61
CA THR A 205 -6.05 1.34 12.28
C THR A 205 -5.98 1.13 13.79
N PHE A 206 -4.86 0.62 14.29
CA PHE A 206 -4.56 0.55 15.73
C PHE A 206 -3.72 1.74 16.23
N LYS A 207 -3.36 2.67 15.34
CA LYS A 207 -2.74 3.94 15.73
C LYS A 207 -3.81 4.86 16.35
N GLU A 208 -3.46 5.55 17.42
CA GLU A 208 -4.34 6.52 18.09
C GLU A 208 -4.92 7.56 17.11
N GLY A 209 -6.25 7.70 17.10
CA GLY A 209 -7.00 8.62 16.22
C GLY A 209 -7.44 8.02 14.88
N ASN A 210 -6.99 6.81 14.55
CA ASN A 210 -7.47 6.05 13.39
C ASN A 210 -8.55 5.03 13.80
N SER A 211 -9.28 4.52 12.81
CA SER A 211 -10.26 3.46 13.00
C SER A 211 -10.49 2.70 11.69
N ILE A 212 -11.05 1.49 11.77
CA ILE A 212 -11.38 0.68 10.59
C ILE A 212 -12.36 1.42 9.65
N PRO A 213 -13.46 2.04 10.13
CA PRO A 213 -14.34 2.83 9.26
C PRO A 213 -13.61 4.00 8.57
N LYS A 214 -12.75 4.73 9.31
CA LYS A 214 -11.98 5.85 8.77
C LYS A 214 -11.00 5.39 7.69
N PHE A 215 -10.32 4.25 7.91
CA PHE A 215 -9.48 3.63 6.90
C PHE A 215 -10.26 3.30 5.62
N LYS A 216 -11.42 2.64 5.73
CA LYS A 216 -12.25 2.30 4.56
C LYS A 216 -12.68 3.55 3.79
N GLN A 217 -13.05 4.63 4.49
CA GLN A 217 -13.40 5.90 3.87
C GLN A 217 -12.20 6.51 3.13
N ALA A 218 -11.03 6.58 3.77
CA ALA A 218 -9.80 7.13 3.19
C ALA A 218 -9.31 6.33 1.98
N TYR A 219 -9.33 4.99 2.06
CA TYR A 219 -8.95 4.11 0.96
C TYR A 219 -9.84 4.35 -0.27
N ARG A 220 -11.17 4.34 -0.07
CA ARG A 220 -12.14 4.64 -1.13
C ARG A 220 -11.93 6.04 -1.71
N TYR A 221 -11.64 7.02 -0.86
CA TYR A 221 -11.40 8.40 -1.26
C TYR A 221 -10.22 8.52 -2.22
N ILE A 222 -9.06 7.95 -1.86
CA ILE A 222 -7.86 7.97 -2.70
C ILE A 222 -8.10 7.26 -4.03
N VAL A 223 -8.72 6.07 -4.01
CA VAL A 223 -9.05 5.30 -5.23
C VAL A 223 -9.92 6.13 -6.18
N LYS A 224 -10.97 6.78 -5.67
CA LYS A 224 -11.85 7.64 -6.47
C LYS A 224 -11.08 8.81 -7.09
N ARG A 225 -10.21 9.47 -6.32
CA ARG A 225 -9.41 10.61 -6.81
C ARG A 225 -8.44 10.19 -7.92
N LEU A 226 -7.73 9.08 -7.74
CA LEU A 226 -6.80 8.59 -8.76
C LEU A 226 -7.54 8.19 -10.04
N ARG A 227 -8.62 7.40 -9.94
CA ARG A 227 -9.44 6.97 -11.10
C ARG A 227 -10.06 8.15 -11.86
N LYS A 228 -10.61 9.14 -11.16
CA LYS A 228 -11.24 10.33 -11.77
C LYS A 228 -10.31 11.11 -12.69
N HIS A 229 -8.99 11.08 -12.46
CA HIS A 229 -8.04 11.96 -13.13
C HIS A 229 -7.30 11.32 -14.31
N GLY A 230 -7.95 10.37 -14.98
CA GLY A 230 -7.48 9.78 -16.24
C GLY A 230 -6.68 8.50 -16.07
N ALA A 231 -6.50 8.03 -14.83
CA ALA A 231 -5.86 6.74 -14.56
C ALA A 231 -6.64 5.55 -15.13
N GLY A 232 -7.97 5.65 -15.24
CA GLY A 232 -8.83 4.63 -15.85
C GLY A 232 -8.47 3.20 -15.44
N ASP A 233 -8.40 2.31 -16.44
CA ASP A 233 -7.99 0.90 -16.29
C ASP A 233 -6.48 0.68 -16.16
N ASN A 234 -5.65 1.71 -16.37
CA ASN A 234 -4.19 1.59 -16.31
C ASN A 234 -3.68 1.48 -14.87
N ILE A 235 -4.41 2.03 -13.90
CA ILE A 235 -4.13 1.84 -12.47
C ILE A 235 -4.97 0.69 -11.92
N LYS A 236 -4.30 -0.26 -11.26
CA LYS A 236 -4.92 -1.33 -10.48
C LYS A 236 -4.54 -1.19 -9.02
N PHE A 237 -5.48 -1.47 -8.12
CA PHE A 237 -5.31 -1.25 -6.69
C PHE A 237 -5.02 -2.52 -5.92
N GLN A 238 -3.97 -2.45 -5.10
CA GLN A 238 -3.56 -3.48 -4.17
C GLN A 238 -4.03 -3.13 -2.75
N LEU A 239 -4.79 -4.02 -2.11
CA LEU A 239 -5.14 -3.91 -0.70
C LEU A 239 -4.20 -4.79 0.12
N SER A 240 -3.29 -4.18 0.87
CA SER A 240 -2.18 -4.89 1.51
C SER A 240 -2.33 -5.03 3.01
N TYR A 241 -2.55 -6.27 3.47
CA TYR A 241 -2.56 -6.64 4.87
C TYR A 241 -1.15 -6.98 5.35
N ASN A 242 -0.85 -6.70 6.62
CA ASN A 242 0.19 -7.43 7.32
C ASN A 242 -0.33 -8.83 7.69
N ALA A 243 0.52 -9.86 7.64
CA ALA A 243 0.13 -11.22 8.03
C ALA A 243 -0.36 -11.34 9.48
N ARG A 244 0.18 -10.49 10.38
CA ARG A 244 -0.23 -10.39 11.78
C ARG A 244 -0.85 -9.01 12.01
N SER A 245 -1.93 -8.98 12.76
CA SER A 245 -2.58 -7.72 13.12
C SER A 245 -2.19 -7.30 14.53
N SER A 246 -2.01 -5.99 14.76
CA SER A 246 -1.84 -5.45 16.12
C SER A 246 -3.09 -5.63 16.99
N GLY A 247 -4.24 -5.96 16.39
CA GLY A 247 -5.47 -6.37 17.10
C GLY A 247 -5.51 -7.85 17.50
N GLY A 248 -4.42 -8.60 17.28
CA GLY A 248 -4.30 -10.03 17.59
C GLY A 248 -4.67 -10.97 16.44
N ASP A 249 -4.36 -12.26 16.61
CA ASP A 249 -4.47 -13.27 15.54
C ASP A 249 -5.89 -13.71 15.20
N LYS A 250 -6.87 -13.38 16.04
CA LYS A 250 -8.28 -13.78 15.86
C LYS A 250 -9.13 -12.72 15.16
N ILE A 251 -8.54 -11.58 14.77
CA ILE A 251 -9.32 -10.52 14.16
C ILE A 251 -9.73 -10.88 12.74
N ASP A 252 -11.01 -10.67 12.45
CA ASP A 252 -11.55 -10.88 11.11
C ASP A 252 -11.05 -9.80 10.14
N PHE A 253 -10.27 -10.22 9.14
CA PHE A 253 -9.70 -9.34 8.11
C PHE A 253 -10.78 -8.72 7.20
N SER A 254 -11.99 -9.28 7.15
CA SER A 254 -13.12 -8.76 6.37
C SER A 254 -13.54 -7.36 6.82
N LYS A 255 -13.29 -7.01 8.09
CA LYS A 255 -13.65 -5.70 8.66
C LYS A 255 -13.06 -4.52 7.89
N TRP A 256 -11.87 -4.70 7.32
CA TRP A 256 -11.16 -3.70 6.53
C TRP A 256 -11.54 -3.68 5.04
N TRP A 257 -12.37 -4.60 4.57
CA TRP A 257 -12.74 -4.67 3.17
C TRP A 257 -13.41 -3.36 2.70
N PRO A 258 -12.79 -2.60 1.77
CA PRO A 258 -13.36 -1.34 1.31
C PRO A 258 -14.44 -1.58 0.24
N GLY A 259 -14.70 -2.81 -0.18
CA GLY A 259 -15.68 -3.17 -1.20
C GLY A 259 -15.04 -3.47 -2.56
N ASP A 260 -15.70 -4.33 -3.33
CA ASP A 260 -15.13 -5.01 -4.50
C ASP A 260 -14.68 -4.06 -5.61
N ALA A 261 -15.38 -2.94 -5.76
CA ALA A 261 -15.06 -1.93 -6.75
C ALA A 261 -13.71 -1.25 -6.49
N TYR A 262 -13.17 -1.29 -5.27
CA TYR A 262 -11.98 -0.53 -4.89
C TYR A 262 -10.69 -1.35 -4.87
N VAL A 263 -10.77 -2.68 -5.06
CA VAL A 263 -9.64 -3.60 -4.91
C VAL A 263 -9.52 -4.45 -6.17
N ASP A 264 -8.36 -4.42 -6.82
CA ASP A 264 -8.06 -5.27 -7.97
C ASP A 264 -7.28 -6.53 -7.55
N MET A 265 -6.46 -6.46 -6.49
CA MET A 265 -5.72 -7.59 -5.93
C MET A 265 -5.61 -7.47 -4.39
N ILE A 266 -5.76 -8.60 -3.71
CA ILE A 266 -5.56 -8.70 -2.25
C ILE A 266 -4.10 -9.06 -2.01
N MET A 267 -3.42 -8.33 -1.14
CA MET A 267 -2.02 -8.57 -0.85
C MET A 267 -1.80 -8.85 0.64
N ILE A 268 -0.76 -9.63 0.95
CA ILE A 268 -0.34 -9.93 2.32
C ILE A 268 1.19 -9.99 2.42
N THR A 269 1.76 -9.53 3.53
CA THR A 269 3.21 -9.61 3.78
C THR A 269 3.64 -11.03 4.17
N ALA A 270 4.89 -11.39 3.88
CA ALA A 270 5.43 -12.72 4.16
C ALA A 270 6.92 -12.66 4.51
N TYR A 271 7.24 -12.28 5.74
CA TYR A 271 8.62 -12.19 6.21
C TYR A 271 9.01 -13.32 7.15
N ASN A 272 10.17 -13.92 6.93
CA ASN A 272 10.90 -14.62 7.98
C ASN A 272 11.67 -13.58 8.81
N ARG A 273 11.21 -13.38 10.04
CA ARG A 273 11.63 -12.31 10.94
C ARG A 273 12.51 -12.79 12.09
N ALA A 274 13.18 -13.93 11.94
CA ALA A 274 14.08 -14.44 12.97
C ALA A 274 15.19 -13.44 13.30
N GLY A 275 15.56 -13.35 14.58
CA GLY A 275 16.53 -12.36 15.05
C GLY A 275 16.05 -10.91 14.99
N THR A 276 14.80 -10.64 14.62
CA THR A 276 14.23 -9.28 14.68
C THR A 276 13.53 -9.04 16.02
N LEU A 277 13.78 -7.87 16.62
CA LEU A 277 13.29 -7.40 17.94
C LEU A 277 13.92 -8.16 19.12
N GLU A 278 14.85 -7.49 19.82
CA GLU A 278 15.41 -7.96 21.09
C GLU A 278 14.30 -8.29 22.10
N GLY A 279 14.42 -9.42 22.79
CA GLY A 279 13.46 -9.85 23.81
C GLY A 279 12.16 -10.50 23.29
N THR A 280 11.94 -10.56 21.97
CA THR A 280 10.87 -11.38 21.37
C THR A 280 11.42 -12.28 20.28
N GLU A 281 12.05 -13.39 20.67
CA GLU A 281 12.65 -14.31 19.70
C GLU A 281 11.58 -14.86 18.75
N LYS A 282 11.65 -14.45 17.49
CA LYS A 282 10.86 -15.06 16.41
C LYS A 282 11.66 -16.24 15.86
N PRO A 283 11.06 -17.42 15.71
CA PRO A 283 11.77 -18.56 15.14
C PRO A 283 12.09 -18.28 13.66
N PHE A 284 13.17 -18.89 13.17
CA PHE A 284 13.43 -18.96 11.73
C PHE A 284 12.40 -19.89 11.11
N GLN A 285 11.62 -19.37 10.17
CA GLN A 285 10.57 -20.13 9.50
C GLN A 285 10.73 -20.09 7.98
N GLN A 286 10.65 -21.25 7.35
CA GLN A 286 10.54 -21.38 5.89
C GLN A 286 9.17 -20.85 5.43
N PHE A 287 9.13 -20.30 4.20
CA PHE A 287 7.88 -19.77 3.61
C PHE A 287 6.70 -20.76 3.69
N ALA A 288 6.96 -22.04 3.42
CA ALA A 288 5.96 -23.10 3.43
C ALA A 288 5.36 -23.37 4.83
N GLU A 289 6.05 -22.99 5.91
CA GLU A 289 5.62 -23.27 7.29
C GLU A 289 4.58 -22.27 7.79
N PHE A 290 4.67 -21.00 7.36
CA PHE A 290 3.82 -19.93 7.90
C PHE A 290 2.84 -19.33 6.88
N PHE A 291 3.19 -19.32 5.59
CA PHE A 291 2.37 -18.64 4.59
C PHE A 291 1.01 -19.30 4.32
N PRO A 292 0.82 -20.64 4.41
CA PRO A 292 -0.50 -21.25 4.18
C PRO A 292 -1.63 -20.67 5.02
N GLU A 293 -1.38 -20.40 6.30
CA GLU A 293 -2.39 -19.79 7.17
C GLU A 293 -2.68 -18.34 6.80
N SER A 294 -1.64 -17.56 6.50
CA SER A 294 -1.79 -16.19 5.97
C SER A 294 -2.62 -16.17 4.68
N TYR A 295 -2.33 -17.08 3.74
CA TYR A 295 -3.07 -17.20 2.48
C TYR A 295 -4.54 -17.55 2.72
N LYS A 296 -4.84 -18.52 3.61
CA LYS A 296 -6.24 -18.88 3.95
C LYS A 296 -7.01 -17.67 4.49
N ARG A 297 -6.41 -16.88 5.38
CA ARG A 297 -7.04 -15.67 5.96
C ARG A 297 -7.46 -14.68 4.87
N VAL A 298 -6.56 -14.36 3.93
CA VAL A 298 -6.89 -13.40 2.86
C VAL A 298 -7.72 -14.00 1.73
N ALA A 299 -7.62 -15.31 1.51
CA ALA A 299 -8.46 -16.01 0.53
C ALA A 299 -9.93 -16.01 0.95
N ALA A 300 -10.24 -16.03 2.24
CA ALA A 300 -11.61 -15.95 2.75
C ALA A 300 -12.30 -14.60 2.47
N LEU A 301 -11.53 -13.53 2.17
CA LEU A 301 -12.08 -12.18 1.98
C LEU A 301 -12.91 -12.02 0.71
N HIS A 302 -12.63 -12.83 -0.31
CA HIS A 302 -13.31 -12.74 -1.59
C HIS A 302 -13.14 -14.06 -2.34
N PRO A 303 -14.18 -14.57 -3.05
CA PRO A 303 -14.11 -15.89 -3.70
C PRO A 303 -13.11 -15.96 -4.87
N THR A 304 -13.00 -14.90 -5.69
CA THR A 304 -12.27 -14.97 -6.97
C THR A 304 -11.12 -13.98 -7.17
N LYS A 305 -11.05 -12.85 -6.44
CA LYS A 305 -10.00 -11.84 -6.64
C LYS A 305 -8.60 -12.45 -6.52
N PRO A 306 -7.63 -12.05 -7.37
CA PRO A 306 -6.28 -12.54 -7.27
C PRO A 306 -5.65 -12.13 -5.94
N ILE A 307 -4.73 -12.97 -5.47
CA ILE A 307 -3.98 -12.76 -4.24
C ILE A 307 -2.51 -12.56 -4.62
N GLY A 308 -1.80 -11.72 -3.88
CA GLY A 308 -0.38 -11.52 -4.03
C GLY A 308 0.34 -11.47 -2.68
N ILE A 309 1.66 -11.63 -2.73
CA ILE A 309 2.54 -11.30 -1.62
C ILE A 309 3.03 -9.89 -1.83
N SER A 310 2.66 -9.02 -0.90
CA SER A 310 2.99 -7.59 -1.00
C SER A 310 4.47 -7.34 -0.85
N GLU A 311 5.09 -8.08 0.08
CA GLU A 311 6.50 -8.06 0.43
C GLU A 311 6.90 -9.41 1.01
N ALA A 312 8.03 -9.95 0.57
CA ALA A 312 8.65 -11.14 1.11
C ALA A 312 10.15 -10.91 1.35
N GLY A 313 10.67 -11.45 2.44
CA GLY A 313 12.08 -11.36 2.77
C GLY A 313 12.44 -12.28 3.94
N SER A 314 13.71 -12.61 4.04
CA SER A 314 14.26 -13.36 5.17
C SER A 314 15.45 -12.62 5.75
N THR A 315 15.55 -12.64 7.08
CA THR A 315 16.80 -12.33 7.76
C THR A 315 17.82 -13.46 7.58
N ASP A 316 19.06 -13.17 7.92
CA ASP A 316 20.20 -14.07 7.95
C ASP A 316 20.48 -14.61 9.37
N ALA A 317 19.48 -14.62 10.25
CA ALA A 317 19.65 -15.05 11.64
C ALA A 317 20.15 -16.50 11.81
N LYS A 318 20.11 -17.32 10.74
CA LYS A 318 20.72 -18.67 10.68
C LYS A 318 21.89 -18.76 9.69
N GLY A 319 22.50 -17.62 9.35
CA GLY A 319 23.57 -17.48 8.37
C GLY A 319 23.09 -17.24 6.94
N ALA A 320 24.01 -16.75 6.10
CA ALA A 320 23.75 -16.40 4.70
C ALA A 320 23.25 -17.59 3.86
N GLN A 321 23.78 -18.80 4.07
CA GLN A 321 23.30 -19.99 3.36
C GLN A 321 21.83 -20.27 3.66
N ALA A 322 21.40 -20.17 4.93
CA ALA A 322 20.01 -20.41 5.30
C ALA A 322 19.06 -19.37 4.68
N LYS A 323 19.50 -18.11 4.56
CA LYS A 323 18.75 -17.04 3.86
C LYS A 323 18.69 -17.30 2.35
N ALA A 324 19.80 -17.68 1.74
CA ALA A 324 19.85 -18.07 0.33
C ALA A 324 18.90 -19.25 0.03
N ASP A 325 18.91 -20.25 0.91
CA ASP A 325 18.04 -21.41 0.84
C ASP A 325 16.57 -21.06 1.01
N TRP A 326 16.26 -20.11 1.90
CA TRP A 326 14.90 -19.62 2.10
C TRP A 326 14.30 -19.06 0.80
N TYR A 327 15.06 -18.25 0.05
CA TYR A 327 14.60 -17.71 -1.22
C TYR A 327 14.34 -18.82 -2.25
N TYR A 328 15.31 -19.73 -2.45
CA TYR A 328 15.13 -20.83 -3.40
C TYR A 328 13.96 -21.74 -3.02
N ASN A 329 13.83 -22.10 -1.75
CA ASN A 329 12.75 -22.96 -1.24
C ASN A 329 11.38 -22.29 -1.38
N MET A 330 11.31 -20.97 -1.25
CA MET A 330 10.09 -20.22 -1.55
C MET A 330 9.71 -20.38 -3.03
N PHE A 331 10.63 -20.18 -3.97
CA PHE A 331 10.36 -20.40 -5.41
C PHE A 331 9.96 -21.85 -5.73
N LYS A 332 10.64 -22.82 -5.11
CA LYS A 332 10.29 -24.24 -5.22
C LYS A 332 8.87 -24.50 -4.73
N THR A 333 8.50 -23.95 -3.57
CA THR A 333 7.14 -24.02 -3.02
C THR A 333 6.12 -23.41 -3.99
N LEU A 334 6.41 -22.25 -4.59
CA LEU A 334 5.54 -21.64 -5.60
C LEU A 334 5.37 -22.54 -6.84
N LYS A 335 6.44 -23.20 -7.29
CA LYS A 335 6.42 -24.11 -8.45
C LYS A 335 5.68 -25.41 -8.19
N GLU A 336 5.77 -25.96 -6.98
CA GLU A 336 5.30 -27.32 -6.67
C GLU A 336 3.94 -27.33 -5.97
N SER A 337 3.68 -26.37 -5.07
CA SER A 337 2.47 -26.37 -4.25
C SER A 337 1.21 -25.99 -5.03
N HIS A 338 0.10 -26.68 -4.75
CA HIS A 338 -1.25 -26.32 -5.21
C HIS A 338 -2.05 -25.56 -4.15
N ALA A 339 -1.46 -25.25 -3.00
CA ALA A 339 -2.13 -24.60 -1.87
C ALA A 339 -2.52 -23.13 -2.16
N PHE A 340 -1.97 -22.52 -3.21
CA PHE A 340 -2.12 -21.09 -3.51
C PHE A 340 -2.73 -20.82 -4.90
N PRO A 341 -3.92 -21.35 -5.22
CA PRO A 341 -4.47 -21.33 -6.59
C PRO A 341 -4.73 -19.92 -7.15
N ARG A 342 -4.84 -18.89 -6.30
CA ARG A 342 -5.04 -17.49 -6.72
C ARG A 342 -3.81 -16.61 -6.54
N LEU A 343 -2.66 -17.17 -6.15
CA LEU A 343 -1.44 -16.40 -5.96
C LEU A 343 -0.85 -15.99 -7.33
N ALA A 344 -1.03 -14.72 -7.67
CA ALA A 344 -0.73 -14.17 -8.99
C ALA A 344 0.49 -13.23 -9.01
N GLN A 345 0.92 -12.73 -7.85
CA GLN A 345 2.06 -11.82 -7.73
C GLN A 345 2.86 -12.09 -6.45
N VAL A 346 4.18 -11.99 -6.52
CA VAL A 346 5.06 -12.00 -5.34
C VAL A 346 6.08 -10.89 -5.49
N ASN A 347 6.12 -9.95 -4.54
CA ASN A 347 7.17 -8.92 -4.51
C ASN A 347 8.14 -9.20 -3.36
N PHE A 348 9.42 -9.31 -3.67
CA PHE A 348 10.48 -9.44 -2.68
C PHE A 348 10.94 -8.06 -2.22
N PHE A 349 11.15 -7.89 -0.93
CA PHE A 349 11.68 -6.66 -0.35
C PHE A 349 13.19 -6.84 -0.16
N LEU A 350 13.99 -6.22 -1.05
CA LEU A 350 15.44 -6.38 -1.12
C LEU A 350 16.16 -5.07 -0.78
N GLU A 351 15.80 -4.49 0.37
CA GLU A 351 16.30 -3.21 0.85
C GLU A 351 16.91 -3.32 2.26
N ASP A 352 17.86 -2.43 2.53
CA ASP A 352 18.41 -2.19 3.86
C ASP A 352 17.55 -1.15 4.60
N LYS A 353 16.89 -1.56 5.68
CA LYS A 353 16.00 -0.71 6.49
C LYS A 353 16.26 -0.95 7.97
N ILE A 354 15.21 -1.19 8.76
CA ILE A 354 15.34 -1.57 10.18
C ILE A 354 16.11 -2.89 10.31
N TYR A 355 16.00 -3.76 9.30
CA TYR A 355 16.77 -4.98 9.14
C TYR A 355 17.27 -5.08 7.71
N ASP A 356 18.31 -5.89 7.50
CA ASP A 356 18.88 -6.10 6.17
C ASP A 356 18.18 -7.25 5.42
N TRP A 357 17.43 -6.89 4.38
CA TRP A 357 16.71 -7.82 3.53
C TRP A 357 17.39 -8.06 2.17
N ARG A 358 18.56 -7.44 1.93
CA ARG A 358 19.26 -7.51 0.65
C ARG A 358 19.80 -8.91 0.34
N LEU A 359 20.30 -9.08 -0.88
CA LEU A 359 21.04 -10.25 -1.33
C LEU A 359 22.53 -9.87 -1.37
N ASP A 360 23.19 -9.92 -0.21
CA ASP A 360 24.54 -9.36 -0.04
C ASP A 360 25.64 -10.32 -0.46
N THR A 361 25.35 -11.63 -0.45
CA THR A 361 26.29 -12.67 -0.85
C THR A 361 26.02 -13.18 -2.27
N ARG A 362 27.07 -13.67 -2.94
CA ARG A 362 26.94 -14.32 -4.26
C ARG A 362 26.01 -15.53 -4.20
N GLU A 363 26.00 -16.26 -3.10
CA GLU A 363 25.14 -17.42 -2.88
C GLU A 363 23.65 -17.01 -2.86
N GLU A 364 23.27 -16.00 -2.08
CA GLU A 364 21.90 -15.47 -2.04
C GLU A 364 21.42 -15.03 -3.42
N GLN A 365 22.27 -14.30 -4.15
CA GLN A 365 21.95 -13.83 -5.50
C GLN A 365 21.79 -14.99 -6.49
N THR A 366 22.64 -16.02 -6.39
CA THR A 366 22.58 -17.21 -7.25
C THR A 366 21.34 -18.03 -6.97
N ARG A 367 21.07 -18.37 -5.70
CA ARG A 367 19.89 -19.14 -5.27
C ARG A 367 18.58 -18.43 -5.63
N PHE A 368 18.55 -17.10 -5.51
CA PHE A 368 17.41 -16.29 -5.96
C PHE A 368 17.21 -16.39 -7.48
N GLY A 369 18.28 -16.22 -8.26
CA GLY A 369 18.28 -16.38 -9.72
C GLY A 369 17.83 -17.76 -10.19
N ASP A 370 18.32 -18.82 -9.54
CA ASP A 370 17.93 -20.21 -9.81
C ASP A 370 16.44 -20.43 -9.53
N GLY A 371 15.92 -19.85 -8.44
CA GLY A 371 14.49 -19.89 -8.14
C GLY A 371 13.64 -19.16 -9.18
N MET A 372 14.11 -18.04 -9.72
CA MET A 372 13.46 -17.36 -10.85
C MET A 372 13.44 -18.26 -12.11
N ARG A 373 14.57 -18.88 -12.46
CA ARG A 373 14.64 -19.81 -13.61
C ARG A 373 13.81 -21.07 -13.38
N LEU A 374 13.69 -21.52 -12.13
CA LEU A 374 12.82 -22.64 -11.75
C LEU A 374 11.35 -22.36 -12.13
N LEU A 375 10.88 -21.12 -11.98
CA LEU A 375 9.57 -20.66 -12.45
C LEU A 375 9.53 -20.32 -13.96
N GLY A 376 10.60 -20.54 -14.70
CA GLY A 376 10.70 -20.30 -16.14
C GLY A 376 10.85 -18.82 -16.50
N TYR A 377 11.47 -17.99 -15.65
CA TYR A 377 11.90 -16.65 -16.04
C TYR A 377 13.16 -16.71 -16.90
N LYS A 378 13.26 -15.78 -17.86
CA LYS A 378 14.38 -15.73 -18.82
C LYS A 378 15.69 -15.46 -18.07
N ALA A 379 16.75 -16.20 -18.41
CA ALA A 379 18.08 -15.93 -17.91
C ALA A 379 18.63 -14.61 -18.46
N ILE A 380 19.36 -13.89 -17.61
CA ILE A 380 20.11 -12.68 -17.96
C ILE A 380 21.57 -12.93 -17.60
N LYS A 381 22.48 -12.42 -18.43
CA LYS A 381 23.91 -12.51 -18.19
C LYS A 381 24.27 -11.74 -16.92
N ARG A 382 25.02 -12.36 -16.00
CA ARG A 382 25.41 -11.70 -14.75
C ARG A 382 26.61 -10.79 -14.96
N ASP A 383 26.80 -9.88 -14.01
CA ASP A 383 28.03 -9.09 -13.96
C ASP A 383 29.24 -10.02 -13.80
N GLY A 384 30.23 -9.84 -14.68
CA GLY A 384 31.50 -10.58 -14.68
C GLY A 384 31.47 -11.96 -15.37
N GLU A 385 30.35 -12.37 -15.98
CA GLU A 385 30.32 -13.56 -16.84
C GLU A 385 30.75 -13.16 -18.27
N SER A 386 31.57 -13.98 -18.95
CA SER A 386 32.02 -13.75 -20.34
C SER A 386 31.02 -14.20 -21.38
#